data_AF-A0A2W5HAW1-F1
#
_entry.id   AF-A0A2W5HAW1-F1
#
_cell.length_a   1.000
_cell.length_b   1.000
_cell.length_c   1.000
_cell.angle_alpha   90.00
_cell.angle_beta   90.00
_cell.angle_gamma   90.00
#
_symmetry.space_group_name_H-M   'P 1'
#
loop_
_entity.id
_entity.type
_entity.pdbx_description
1 polymer ?
#
loop_
_entity_poly.entity_id
_entity_poly.type
_entity_poly.pdbx_seq_one_letter_code
_entity_poly.pdbx_strand_id
1 'polypeptide(L)' 'MKLIDKIKTGGIVAVSTFLIGALACFAAWITHIVTCFQNGEWGFLLVGALFFPIAVIHGIGVWFGLWN' A
#
# COMPACT_ATOMS: atom_id res chain seq x y z
N MET A 1 -20.30 8.75 27.91
CA MET A 1 -19.99 7.56 27.08
C MET A 1 -19.60 6.43 28.02
N LYS A 2 -20.22 5.24 27.92
CA LYS A 2 -19.93 4.14 28.84
C LYS A 2 -18.59 3.50 28.45
N LEU A 3 -17.86 2.94 29.41
CA LEU A 3 -16.53 2.34 29.20
C LEU A 3 -16.53 1.29 28.06
N ILE A 4 -17.62 0.54 27.95
CA ILE A 4 -17.86 -0.47 26.91
C ILE A 4 -17.91 0.15 25.49
N ASP A 5 -18.48 1.34 25.35
CA ASP A 5 -18.58 2.04 24.06
C ASP A 5 -17.18 2.46 23.58
N LYS A 6 -16.33 2.94 24.50
CA LYS A 6 -14.95 3.36 24.18
C LYS A 6 -14.09 2.18 23.70
N ILE A 7 -14.25 1.00 24.31
CA ILE A 7 -13.53 -0.23 23.90
C ILE A 7 -14.01 -0.68 22.52
N LYS A 8 -15.32 -0.68 22.25
CA LYS A 8 -15.87 -1.05 20.94
C LYS A 8 -15.39 -0.10 19.84
N THR A 9 -15.47 1.21 20.06
CA THR A 9 -14.99 2.21 19.09
C THR A 9 -13.48 2.08 18.85
N GLY A 10 -12.68 1.93 19.91
CA GLY A 10 -11.23 1.75 19.78
C GLY A 10 -10.86 0.50 18.98
N GLY A 11 -11.51 -0.64 19.25
CA GLY A 11 -11.29 -1.87 18.50
C GLY A 11 -11.68 -1.77 17.03
N ILE A 12 -12.84 -1.17 16.73
CA ILE A 12 -13.32 -0.98 15.35
C ILE A 12 -12.36 -0.09 14.56
N VAL A 13 -11.89 1.02 15.15
CA VAL A 13 -10.95 1.93 14.49
C VAL A 13 -9.62 1.23 14.21
N ALA A 14 -9.08 0.48 15.18
CA ALA A 14 -7.82 -0.24 14.98
C ALA A 14 -7.91 -1.27 13.84
N VAL A 15 -8.99 -2.06 13.80
CA VAL A 15 -9.21 -3.07 12.76
C VAL A 15 -9.42 -2.42 11.40
N SER A 16 -10.25 -1.38 11.30
CA SER A 16 -10.51 -0.72 10.02
C SER A 16 -9.26 -0.03 9.47
N THR A 17 -8.48 0.68 10.29
CA THR A 17 -7.22 1.29 9.86
C THR A 17 -6.22 0.24 9.38
N PHE A 18 -6.10 -0.89 10.08
CA PHE A 18 -5.21 -1.98 9.66
C PHE A 18 -5.62 -2.56 8.30
N LEU A 19 -6.91 -2.86 8.12
CA LEU A 19 -7.43 -3.42 6.87
C LEU A 19 -7.24 -2.46 5.68
N ILE A 20 -7.54 -1.18 5.88
CA ILE A 20 -7.36 -0.15 4.85
C ILE A 20 -5.88 -0.01 4.50
N GLY A 21 -4.99 0.04 5.50
CA GLY A 21 -3.55 0.12 5.28
C GLY A 21 -3.00 -1.09 4.52
N ALA A 22 -3.41 -2.30 4.89
CA ALA A 22 -3.01 -3.52 4.21
C ALA A 22 -3.46 -3.54 2.73
N LEU A 23 -4.72 -3.14 2.48
CA LEU A 23 -5.26 -3.04 1.13
C LEU A 23 -4.54 -1.97 0.30
N ALA A 24 -4.23 -0.82 0.88
CA ALA A 24 -3.47 0.24 0.22
C ALA A 24 -2.06 -0.23 -0.15
N CYS A 25 -1.34 -0.91 0.76
CA CYS A 25 -0.02 -1.47 0.46
C CYS A 25 -0.07 -2.48 -0.68
N PHE A 26 -1.08 -3.37 -0.69
CA PHE A 26 -1.24 -4.33 -1.78
C PHE A 26 -1.56 -3.65 -3.11
N ALA A 27 -2.46 -2.67 -3.12
CA ALA A 27 -2.79 -1.91 -4.31
C ALA A 27 -1.56 -1.16 -4.86
N ALA A 28 -0.75 -0.53 -4.00
CA ALA A 28 0.46 0.16 -4.40
C ALA A 28 1.49 -0.79 -5.01
N TRP A 29 1.64 -1.99 -4.43
CA TRP A 29 2.51 -3.03 -4.97
C TRP A 29 2.08 -3.47 -6.38
N ILE A 30 0.78 -3.62 -6.63
CA ILE A 30 0.26 -3.91 -7.97
C ILE A 30 0.52 -2.75 -8.94
N THR A 31 0.32 -1.50 -8.50
CA THR A 31 0.65 -0.31 -9.31
C THR A 31 2.12 -0.33 -9.75
N HIS A 32 3.06 -0.62 -8.84
CA HIS A 32 4.48 -0.76 -9.19
C HIS A 32 4.72 -1.79 -10.29
N ILE A 33 4.13 -2.98 -10.18
CA ILE A 33 4.32 -4.05 -11.18
C ILE A 33 3.81 -3.59 -12.55
N VAL A 34 2.62 -3.01 -12.61
CA VAL A 34 2.01 -2.57 -13.87
C VAL A 34 2.82 -1.44 -14.49
N THR A 35 3.16 -0.41 -13.71
CA THR A 35 3.94 0.75 -14.16
C THR A 35 5.32 0.33 -14.67
N CYS A 36 6.11 -0.40 -13.86
CA CYS A 36 7.45 -0.81 -14.30
C CYS A 36 7.42 -1.77 -15.49
N PHE A 37 6.38 -2.59 -15.62
CA PHE A 37 6.20 -3.46 -16.79
C PHE A 37 5.92 -2.64 -18.06
N GLN A 38 5.04 -1.64 -17.97
CA GLN A 38 4.71 -0.75 -19.09
C GLN A 38 5.91 0.11 -19.52
N ASN A 39 6.75 0.52 -18.56
CA ASN A 39 7.94 1.33 -18.81
C ASN A 39 9.17 0.51 -19.25
N GLY A 40 9.10 -0.82 -19.18
CA GLY A 40 10.25 -1.69 -19.48
C GLY A 40 11.36 -1.60 -18.43
N GLU A 41 11.04 -1.22 -17.20
CA GLU A 41 11.97 -1.08 -16.07
C GLU A 41 12.21 -2.43 -15.39
N TRP A 42 12.70 -3.41 -16.14
CA TRP A 42 12.78 -4.82 -15.73
C TRP A 42 13.60 -5.04 -14.44
N GLY A 43 14.69 -4.30 -14.27
CA GLY A 43 15.50 -4.37 -13.05
C GLY A 43 14.73 -3.88 -11.82
N PHE A 44 13.96 -2.81 -11.97
CA PHE A 44 13.17 -2.25 -10.89
C PHE A 44 11.90 -3.06 -10.61
N LEU A 45 11.34 -3.71 -11.64
CA LEU A 45 10.29 -4.71 -11.51
C LEU A 45 10.77 -5.90 -10.66
N LEU A 46 11.94 -6.46 -10.98
CA LEU A 46 12.53 -7.57 -10.20
C LEU A 46 12.83 -7.16 -8.76
N VAL A 47 13.41 -5.98 -8.55
CA VAL A 47 13.70 -5.46 -7.21
C VAL A 47 12.41 -5.25 -6.43
N GLY A 48 11.36 -4.67 -7.03
CA GLY A 48 10.07 -4.47 -6.37
C GLY A 48 9.32 -5.78 -6.06
N ALA A 49 9.54 -6.84 -6.86
CA ALA A 49 8.99 -8.15 -6.59
C ALA A 49 9.66 -8.84 -5.39
N LEU A 50 10.97 -8.61 -5.17
CA LEU A 50 11.73 -9.19 -4.06
C LEU A 50 11.71 -8.32 -2.79
N PHE A 51 11.67 -7.00 -2.95
CA PHE A 51 11.69 -6.01 -1.88
C PHE A 51 10.36 -5.26 -1.83
N PHE A 52 9.38 -5.89 -1.18
CA PHE A 52 8.01 -5.36 -1.04
C PHE A 52 7.93 -3.89 -0.59
N PRO A 53 8.73 -3.40 0.39
CA PRO A 53 8.67 -1.99 0.80
C PRO A 53 9.02 -1.00 -0.32
N ILE A 54 9.95 -1.35 -1.21
CA ILE A 54 10.37 -0.47 -2.31
C ILE A 54 9.23 -0.31 -3.32
N ALA A 55 8.57 -1.41 -3.69
CA ALA A 55 7.43 -1.39 -4.59
C ALA A 55 6.24 -0.61 -4.01
N VAL A 56 5.99 -0.69 -2.71
CA VAL A 56 4.92 0.12 -2.08
C VAL A 56 5.25 1.61 -2.14
N ILE A 57 6.48 2.03 -1.84
CA ILE A 57 6.87 3.45 -1.90
C ILE A 57 6.74 3.98 -3.34
N HIS A 58 7.24 3.23 -4.32
CA HIS A 58 7.15 3.63 -5.72
C HIS A 58 5.69 3.67 -6.20
N GLY A 59 4.91 2.62 -5.95
CA GLY A 59 3.50 2.56 -6.32
C GLY A 59 2.65 3.67 -5.68
N ILE A 60 2.92 4.02 -4.42
CA ILE A 60 2.30 5.18 -3.79
C ILE A 60 2.69 6.47 -4.52
N GLY A 61 3.96 6.66 -4.86
CA GLY A 61 4.35 7.88 -5.58
C GLY A 61 3.79 7.97 -7.00
N VAL A 62 3.51 6.85 -7.67
CA VAL A 62 2.74 6.84 -8.93
C VAL A 62 1.33 7.42 -8.71
N TRP A 63 0.65 7.08 -7.60
CA TRP A 63 -0.67 7.66 -7.29
C TRP A 63 -0.63 9.18 -7.09
N PHE A 64 0.46 9.69 -6.53
CA PHE A 64 0.68 11.12 -6.33
C PHE A 64 1.32 11.81 -7.55
N GLY A 65 1.52 11.10 -8.66
CA GLY A 65 2.09 11.66 -9.90
C GLY A 65 3.59 12.00 -9.80
N LEU A 66 4.32 11.40 -8.86
CA LEU A 66 5.77 11.55 -8.72
C LEU A 66 6.54 10.72 -9.76
N TRP A 67 5.93 9.61 -10.21
CA TRP A 67 6.45 8.69 -11.21
C TRP A 67 5.36 8.36 -12.23
N ASN A 68 5.77 7.90 -13.42
CA ASN A 68 4.88 7.51 -14.51
C ASN A 68 4.93 6.01 -14.67
#